data_AF-A0AAW8N902-F1
#
_entry.id   AF-A0AAW8N902-F1
#
_cell.length_a   1.000
_cell.length_b   1.000
_cell.length_c   1.000
_cell.angle_alpha   90.00
_cell.angle_beta   90.00
_cell.angle_gamma   90.00
#
_symmetry.space_group_name_H-M   'P 1'
#
loop_
_entity.id
_entity.type
_entity.pdbx_description
1 polymer ?
#
loop_
_entity_poly.entity_id
_entity_poly.type
_entity_poly.pdbx_seq_one_letter_code
_entity_poly.pdbx_strand_id
1 'polypeptide(L)'
;MSSKITASSQGSSSHEGTIQTPQNENKLGTSILLFVAMIALFLGAVYSLSFLTLDNPWPMAVCLALFALAFWIPQSILGRSDSAGEH
;
A
#
# COMPACT_ATOMS: atom_id res chain seq x y z
N MET A 1 25.85 -41.64 41.08
CA MET A 1 25.31 -40.74 40.06
C MET A 1 26.47 -40.01 39.43
N SER A 2 26.82 -40.33 38.18
CA SER A 2 28.01 -39.80 37.50
C SER A 2 27.56 -39.23 36.16
N SER A 3 27.16 -37.96 36.17
CA SER A 3 26.83 -37.22 34.96
C SER A 3 28.12 -36.61 34.43
N LYS A 4 28.59 -37.12 33.29
CA LYS A 4 29.69 -36.54 32.55
C LYS A 4 29.25 -35.18 32.01
N ILE A 5 29.81 -34.12 32.59
CA ILE A 5 29.76 -32.78 32.00
C ILE A 5 30.81 -32.79 30.87
N THR A 6 30.38 -33.06 29.65
CA THR A 6 31.18 -32.77 28.45
C THR A 6 30.73 -31.41 27.94
N ALA A 7 31.55 -30.40 28.21
CA ALA A 7 31.51 -29.13 27.50
C ALA A 7 32.07 -29.35 26.09
N SER A 8 31.24 -29.14 25.08
CA SER A 8 31.68 -28.87 23.72
C SER A 8 30.94 -27.64 23.23
N SER A 9 31.59 -26.52 23.48
CA SER A 9 31.48 -25.26 22.76
C SER A 9 31.59 -25.50 21.26
N GLN A 10 30.51 -25.32 20.49
CA GLN A 10 30.67 -24.88 19.11
C GLN A 10 29.36 -24.34 18.54
N GLY A 11 29.44 -23.11 18.04
CA GLY A 11 28.51 -22.61 17.04
C GLY A 11 27.34 -21.80 17.58
N SER A 12 27.63 -20.71 18.31
CA SER A 12 26.88 -19.48 18.06
C SER A 12 27.09 -19.11 16.59
N SER A 13 26.21 -19.60 15.70
CA SER A 13 25.99 -18.94 14.43
C SER A 13 25.24 -17.66 14.76
N SER A 14 26.02 -16.62 15.03
CA SER A 14 25.56 -15.24 14.98
C SER A 14 24.96 -15.02 13.59
N HIS A 15 23.67 -15.31 13.42
CA HIS A 15 22.86 -14.54 12.52
C HIS A 15 22.81 -13.16 13.16
N GLU A 16 23.83 -12.35 12.87
CA GLU A 16 23.68 -10.90 12.83
C GLU A 16 22.71 -10.60 11.69
N GLY A 17 21.45 -10.95 11.90
CA GLY A 17 20.33 -10.31 11.24
C GLY A 17 20.44 -8.87 11.65
N THR A 18 21.07 -8.08 10.78
CA THR A 18 21.04 -6.64 10.84
C THR A 18 19.57 -6.31 11.07
N ILE A 19 19.21 -5.86 12.26
CA ILE A 19 17.91 -5.24 12.48
C ILE A 19 17.99 -3.94 11.69
N GLN A 20 17.84 -4.05 10.37
CA GLN A 20 17.36 -2.98 9.55
C GLN A 20 15.99 -2.73 10.14
N THR A 21 15.91 -1.76 11.04
CA THR A 21 14.65 -1.07 11.27
C THR A 21 14.14 -0.78 9.87
N PRO A 22 12.96 -1.26 9.44
CA PRO A 22 12.44 -0.89 8.14
C PRO A 22 12.28 0.64 8.17
N GLN A 23 13.34 1.30 7.69
CA GLN A 23 13.50 2.74 7.71
C GLN A 23 12.48 3.21 6.70
N ASN A 24 11.36 3.66 7.25
CA ASN A 24 10.51 4.69 6.69
C ASN A 24 10.41 4.67 5.16
N GLU A 25 9.89 3.58 4.61
CA GLU A 25 9.40 3.61 3.22
C GLU A 25 8.51 4.83 3.06
N ASN A 26 8.92 5.76 2.19
CA ASN A 26 8.59 7.18 2.23
C ASN A 26 7.07 7.45 2.28
N LYS A 27 6.47 7.40 3.47
CA LYS A 27 5.02 7.59 3.73
C LYS A 27 4.53 8.90 3.14
N LEU A 28 5.41 9.92 3.09
CA LEU A 28 5.13 11.21 2.50
C LEU A 28 4.81 11.10 1.00
N GLY A 29 5.62 10.38 0.22
CA GLY A 29 5.42 10.22 -1.22
C GLY A 29 4.12 9.47 -1.53
N THR A 30 3.87 8.36 -0.81
CA THR A 30 2.61 7.61 -0.91
C THR A 30 1.40 8.46 -0.49
N SER A 31 1.53 9.25 0.57
CA SER A 31 0.46 10.14 1.05
C SER A 31 0.15 11.26 0.05
N ILE A 32 1.17 11.90 -0.52
CA ILE A 32 1.01 12.93 -1.56
C ILE A 32 0.37 12.33 -2.83
N LEU A 33 0.81 11.15 -3.25
CA LEU A 33 0.23 10.44 -4.40
C LEU A 33 -1.27 10.15 -4.17
N LEU A 34 -1.63 9.65 -2.98
CA LEU A 34 -3.03 9.41 -2.61
C LEU A 34 -3.84 10.70 -2.56
N PHE A 35 -3.26 11.78 -2.04
CA PHE A 35 -3.91 13.10 -2.00
C PHE A 35 -4.22 13.61 -3.41
N VAL A 36 -3.23 13.61 -4.31
CA VAL A 36 -3.42 14.06 -5.70
C VAL A 36 -4.44 13.18 -6.43
N ALA A 37 -4.39 11.86 -6.22
CA ALA A 37 -5.37 10.94 -6.79
C ALA A 37 -6.80 11.26 -6.33
N MET A 38 -7.02 11.46 -5.02
CA MET A 38 -8.35 11.81 -4.49
C MET A 38 -8.84 13.16 -5.01
N ILE A 39 -7.96 14.16 -5.12
CA ILE A 39 -8.30 15.47 -5.69
C ILE A 39 -8.70 15.34 -7.17
N ALA A 40 -7.95 14.59 -7.97
CA ALA A 40 -8.27 14.38 -9.38
C ALA A 40 -9.62 13.67 -9.56
N LEU A 41 -9.91 12.67 -8.74
CA LEU A 41 -11.18 11.94 -8.76
C LEU A 41 -12.36 12.81 -8.33
N PHE A 42 -12.17 13.66 -7.32
CA PHE A 42 -13.16 14.63 -6.88
C PHE A 42 -13.48 15.65 -7.99
N LEU A 43 -12.46 16.25 -8.59
CA LEU A 43 -12.61 17.18 -9.71
C LEU A 43 -13.28 16.52 -10.92
N GLY A 44 -12.90 15.28 -11.23
CA GLY A 44 -13.53 14.50 -12.30
C GLY A 44 -15.01 14.20 -12.03
N ALA A 45 -15.38 13.92 -10.78
CA ALA A 45 -16.78 13.72 -10.39
C ALA A 45 -17.59 15.02 -10.50
N VAL A 46 -17.05 16.14 -10.02
CA VAL A 46 -17.69 17.47 -10.15
C VAL A 46 -17.87 17.85 -11.62
N TYR A 47 -16.86 17.60 -12.45
CA TYR A 47 -16.95 17.81 -13.90
C TYR A 47 -18.02 16.91 -14.53
N SER A 48 -18.08 15.63 -14.18
CA SER A 48 -19.06 14.69 -14.70
C SER A 48 -20.49 15.08 -14.31
N LEU A 49 -20.70 15.50 -13.06
CA LEU A 49 -22.01 15.96 -12.56
C LEU A 49 -22.45 17.27 -13.21
N SER A 50 -21.51 18.14 -13.60
CA SER A 50 -21.80 19.40 -14.31
C SER A 50 -22.40 19.17 -15.70
N PHE A 51 -22.11 18.04 -16.34
CA PHE A 51 -22.61 17.68 -17.67
C PHE A 51 -23.57 16.49 -17.67
N LEU A 52 -24.04 16.04 -16.50
CA LEU A 52 -24.92 14.88 -16.39
C LEU A 52 -26.29 15.19 -16.98
N THR A 53 -26.53 14.70 -18.20
CA THR A 53 -27.78 14.85 -18.93
C THR A 53 -28.32 13.49 -19.34
N LEU A 54 -29.65 13.37 -19.45
CA LEU A 54 -30.31 12.09 -19.80
C LEU A 54 -30.14 11.74 -21.29
N ASP A 55 -29.79 12.73 -22.11
CA ASP A 55 -29.57 12.59 -23.54
C ASP A 55 -28.21 11.95 -23.88
N ASN A 56 -27.22 12.08 -22.99
CA ASN A 56 -25.87 11.58 -23.19
C ASN A 56 -25.41 10.77 -21.98
N PRO A 57 -25.29 9.43 -22.07
CA PRO A 57 -24.86 8.59 -20.95
C PRO A 57 -23.36 8.68 -20.66
N TRP A 58 -22.57 9.36 -21.50
CA TRP A 58 -21.11 9.47 -21.32
C TRP A 58 -20.65 10.06 -19.97
N PRO A 59 -21.23 11.16 -19.46
CA PRO A 59 -20.90 11.71 -18.15
C PRO A 59 -21.21 10.74 -17.01
N MET A 60 -22.25 9.92 -17.15
CA MET A 60 -22.58 8.87 -16.20
C MET A 60 -21.51 7.76 -16.19
N ALA A 61 -21.07 7.30 -17.37
CA ALA A 61 -20.02 6.30 -17.49
C ALA A 61 -18.68 6.79 -16.91
N VAL A 62 -18.30 8.04 -17.18
CA VAL A 62 -17.09 8.66 -16.61
C VAL A 62 -17.21 8.76 -15.09
N CYS A 63 -18.36 9.17 -14.56
CA CYS A 63 -18.59 9.24 -13.12
C CYS A 63 -18.42 7.86 -12.44
N LEU A 64 -18.92 6.79 -13.06
CA LEU A 64 -18.76 5.41 -12.55
C LEU A 64 -17.33 4.89 -12.64
N ALA A 65 -16.63 5.18 -13.74
CA ALA A 65 -15.22 4.81 -13.90
C ALA A 65 -14.32 5.52 -12.88
N LEU A 66 -14.57 6.80 -12.62
CA LEU A 66 -13.89 7.57 -11.57
C LEU A 66 -14.19 6.98 -10.19
N PHE A 67 -15.45 6.59 -9.93
CA PHE A 67 -15.79 5.93 -8.67
C PHE A 67 -15.03 4.61 -8.50
N ALA A 68 -14.98 3.75 -9.52
CA ALA A 68 -14.22 2.51 -9.48
C ALA A 68 -12.72 2.76 -9.24
N LEU A 69 -12.13 3.75 -9.92
CA LEU A 69 -10.74 4.15 -9.68
C LEU A 69 -10.51 4.69 -8.27
N ALA A 70 -11.49 5.38 -7.68
CA ALA A 70 -11.40 5.90 -6.33
C ALA A 70 -11.27 4.81 -5.28
N PHE A 71 -11.86 3.63 -5.52
CA PHE A 71 -11.64 2.46 -4.67
C PHE A 71 -10.37 1.69 -5.07
N TRP A 72 -10.09 1.58 -6.37
CA TRP A 72 -8.95 0.82 -6.87
C TRP A 72 -7.60 1.43 -6.52
N ILE A 73 -7.43 2.75 -6.57
CA ILE A 73 -6.15 3.42 -6.34
C ILE A 73 -5.67 3.25 -4.89
N PRO A 74 -6.49 3.52 -3.85
CA PRO A 74 -6.14 3.24 -2.47
C PRO A 74 -5.92 1.76 -2.22
N GLN A 75 -6.78 0.89 -2.76
CA GLN A 75 -6.61 -0.57 -2.62
C GLN A 75 -5.31 -1.06 -3.26
N SER A 76 -4.99 -0.55 -4.44
CA SER A 76 -3.76 -0.91 -5.13
C SER A 76 -2.54 -0.47 -4.36
N ILE A 77 -2.53 0.72 -3.74
CA ILE A 77 -1.37 1.27 -3.06
C ILE A 77 -1.23 0.77 -1.61
N LEU A 78 -2.34 0.66 -0.87
CA LEU A 78 -2.37 0.21 0.53
C LEU A 78 -2.34 -1.32 0.63
N GLY A 79 -2.89 -2.05 -0.34
CA GLY A 79 -2.88 -3.51 -0.37
C GLY A 79 -1.51 -4.14 -0.61
N ARG A 80 -0.49 -3.33 -0.93
CA ARG A 80 0.92 -3.78 -1.09
C ARG A 80 1.70 -3.76 0.23
N SER A 81 1.12 -3.25 1.31
CA SER A 81 1.86 -3.02 2.56
C SER A 81 2.17 -4.27 3.38
N ASP A 82 1.73 -5.47 2.96
CA ASP A 82 1.77 -6.69 3.78
C ASP A 82 2.63 -7.85 3.21
N SER A 83 3.68 -7.59 2.40
CA SER A 83 4.55 -8.69 1.89
C SER A 83 6.05 -8.38 1.90
N ALA A 84 6.49 -7.42 2.71
CA ALA A 84 7.91 -7.03 2.81
C ALA A 84 8.63 -7.62 4.04
N GLY A 85 8.29 -8.83 4.49
CA GLY A 85 9.07 -9.46 5.57
C GLY A 85 8.52 -10.74 6.17
N GLU A 86 8.63 -11.86 5.45
CA GLU A 86 8.83 -13.18 6.08
C GLU A 86 9.38 -14.17 5.04
N HIS A 87 10.69 -14.17 4.80
CA HIS A 87 11.43 -15.34 4.30
C HIS A 87 12.93 -15.17 4.54
#